data_AF-A0A9E2G7H3-F1
#
_entry.id   AF-A0A9E2G7H3-F1
#
_cell.length_a   1.000
_cell.length_b   1.000
_cell.length_c   1.000
_cell.angle_alpha   90.00
_cell.angle_beta   90.00
_cell.angle_gamma   90.00
#
_symmetry.space_group_name_H-M   'P 1'
#
loop_
_entity.id
_entity.type
_entity.pdbx_description
1 polymer ?
#
loop_
_entity_poly.entity_id
_entity_poly.type
_entity_poly.pdbx_seq_one_letter_code
_entity_poly.pdbx_strand_id
1 'polypeptide(L)' 'MARTKANKNDIRKLTRIAKASIGLTLPINLVRKLGWQERQKVVVKLAGRHLIIKDWKK' A
#
# COMPACT_ATOMS: atom_id res chain seq x y z
N MET A 1 25.55 5.98 11.69
CA MET A 1 25.62 5.31 10.37
C MET A 1 24.79 6.09 9.36
N ALA A 2 25.33 6.25 8.15
CA ALA A 2 24.90 7.21 7.15
C ALA A 2 23.41 7.10 6.74
N ARG A 3 22.70 8.24 6.70
CA ARG A 3 21.38 8.38 6.07
C ARG A 3 21.57 8.37 4.55
N THR A 4 21.51 7.19 3.94
CA THR A 4 21.55 7.07 2.49
C THR A 4 20.20 7.47 1.88
N LYS A 5 20.25 8.51 1.02
CA LYS A 5 19.42 8.81 -0.16
C LYS A 5 18.16 7.94 -0.36
N ALA A 6 16.98 8.59 -0.36
CA ALA A 6 15.67 8.07 -0.82
C ALA A 6 15.46 6.55 -0.60
N ASN A 7 14.86 6.20 0.54
CA ASN A 7 14.53 4.84 0.96
C ASN A 7 14.04 3.97 -0.20
N LYS A 8 14.93 3.12 -0.75
CA LYS A 8 14.57 2.00 -1.65
C LYS A 8 13.40 1.16 -1.10
N ASN A 9 13.17 1.21 0.21
CA ASN A 9 12.12 0.52 0.93
C ASN A 9 10.69 0.90 0.53
N ASP A 10 10.46 2.08 -0.06
CA ASP A 10 9.11 2.55 -0.41
C ASP A 10 8.68 2.14 -1.83
N ILE A 11 9.64 1.76 -2.69
CA ILE A 11 9.35 1.29 -4.05
C ILE A 11 9.08 -0.22 -4.00
N ARG A 12 7.90 -0.63 -4.46
CA ARG A 12 7.45 -2.02 -4.42
C ARG A 12 6.98 -2.47 -5.79
N LYS A 13 7.26 -3.73 -6.13
CA LYS A 13 6.79 -4.35 -7.36
C LYS A 13 5.32 -4.77 -7.19
N LEU A 14 4.57 -4.59 -8.27
CA LEU A 14 3.23 -5.16 -8.39
C LEU A 14 3.32 -6.65 -8.72
N THR A 15 2.63 -7.47 -7.95
CA THR A 15 2.65 -8.93 -8.09
C THR A 15 1.27 -9.42 -8.51
N ARG A 16 1.20 -10.28 -9.52
CA ARG A 16 -0.06 -10.92 -9.91
C ARG A 16 -0.51 -11.89 -8.81
N ILE A 17 -1.70 -11.69 -8.26
CA ILE A 17 -2.29 -12.59 -7.25
C ILE A 17 -3.24 -13.58 -7.91
N ALA A 18 -4.13 -13.11 -8.79
CA ALA A 18 -5.06 -13.95 -9.55
C ALA A 18 -5.08 -13.54 -11.03
N LYS A 19 -5.96 -14.16 -11.83
CA LYS A 19 -6.05 -13.95 -13.28
C LYS A 19 -6.27 -12.48 -13.66
N ALA A 20 -7.03 -11.73 -12.86
CA ALA A 20 -7.36 -10.32 -13.09
C ALA A 20 -7.03 -9.41 -11.90
N SER A 21 -6.22 -9.86 -10.94
CA SER A 21 -5.87 -9.08 -9.74
C SER A 21 -4.37 -8.98 -9.52
N ILE A 22 -3.97 -7.78 -9.11
CA ILE A 22 -2.60 -7.44 -8.79
C ILE A 22 -2.55 -6.98 -7.33
N GLY A 23 -1.60 -7.52 -6.58
CA GLY A 23 -1.28 -7.11 -5.23
C GLY A 23 -0.11 -6.15 -5.18
N LEU A 24 -0.13 -5.29 -4.16
CA LEU A 24 0.98 -4.45 -3.76
C LEU A 24 1.26 -4.72 -2.28
N THR A 25 2.53 -4.96 -1.93
CA THR A 25 2.94 -5.08 -0.53
C THR A 25 3.18 -3.70 0.05
N LEU A 26 2.45 -3.36 1.11
CA LEU A 26 2.63 -2.08 1.80
C LEU A 26 3.76 -2.18 2.82
N PRO A 27 4.68 -1.21 2.86
CA PRO A 27 5.66 -1.11 3.93
C PRO A 27 4.98 -1.09 5.31
N ILE A 28 5.47 -1.92 6.24
CA ILE A 28 4.89 -2.08 7.58
C ILE A 28 4.80 -0.75 8.35
N ASN A 29 5.71 0.19 8.08
CA ASN A 29 5.73 1.51 8.69
C ASN A 29 4.47 2.32 8.35
N LEU A 30 3.97 2.20 7.12
CA LEU A 30 2.74 2.88 6.67
C LEU A 30 1.50 2.21 7.25
N VAL A 31 1.46 0.87 7.22
CA VAL A 31 0.37 0.07 7.79
C VAL A 31 0.18 0.43 9.27
N ARG A 32 1.28 0.49 10.05
CA ARG A 32 1.26 0.87 11.46
C ARG A 32 0.82 2.32 11.69
N LYS A 33 1.32 3.28 10.88
CA LYS A 33 0.91 4.69 10.98
C LYS A 33 -0.56 4.91 10.68
N LEU A 34 -1.12 4.13 9.77
CA LEU A 34 -2.55 4.15 9.45
C LEU A 34 -3.40 3.37 10.46
N GLY A 35 -2.78 2.64 11.39
CA GLY A 35 -3.50 1.78 12.35
C GLY A 35 -4.18 0.58 11.70
N TRP A 36 -3.75 0.21 10.48
CA TRP A 36 -4.37 -0.84 9.70
C TRP A 36 -4.08 -2.22 10.27
N GLN A 37 -5.12 -3.05 10.34
CA GLN A 37 -5.05 -4.42 10.86
C GLN A 37 -5.21 -5.44 9.73
N GLU A 38 -4.78 -6.68 10.00
CA GLU A 38 -4.97 -7.78 9.05
C GLU A 38 -6.46 -7.99 8.78
N ARG A 39 -6.81 -8.36 7.54
CA ARG A 39 -8.19 -8.70 7.10
C ARG A 39 -9.22 -7.57 7.16
N GLN A 40 -8.82 -6.35 7.50
CA GLN A 40 -9.73 -5.21 7.45
C GLN A 40 -10.10 -4.86 6.00
N LYS A 41 -11.25 -4.20 5.82
CA LYS A 41 -11.72 -3.72 4.52
C LYS A 41 -11.25 -2.29 4.27
N VAL A 42 -10.82 -2.04 3.04
CA VAL A 42 -10.41 -0.71 2.56
C VAL A 42 -11.08 -0.41 1.22
N VAL A 43 -11.25 0.87 0.92
CA VAL A 43 -11.78 1.35 -0.36
C VAL A 43 -10.62 1.82 -1.22
N VAL A 44 -10.51 1.29 -2.44
CA VAL A 44 -9.52 1.70 -3.44
C VAL A 44 -10.23 2.56 -4.49
N LYS A 45 -9.74 3.78 -4.72
CA LYS A 45 -10.27 4.70 -5.73
C LYS A 45 -9.15 5.16 -6.66
N LEU A 46 -9.47 5.32 -7.94
CA LEU A 46 -8.58 5.97 -8.90
C LEU A 46 -8.70 7.50 -8.79
N ALA A 47 -7.58 8.19 -8.67
CA ALA A 47 -7.47 9.63 -8.71
C ALA A 47 -6.43 10.02 -9.76
N GLY A 48 -6.90 10.32 -10.97
CA GLY A 48 -6.04 10.59 -12.12
C GLY A 48 -5.15 9.39 -12.45
N ARG A 49 -3.85 9.51 -12.18
CA ARG A 49 -2.84 8.46 -12.42
C ARG A 49 -2.42 7.69 -11.15
N HIS A 50 -3.07 7.94 -10.01
CA HIS A 50 -2.73 7.33 -8.73
C HIS A 50 -3.92 6.60 -8.11
N LEU A 51 -3.65 5.58 -7.29
CA LEU A 51 -4.67 4.93 -6.46
C LEU A 51 -4.65 5.53 -5.06
N ILE A 52 -5.82 5.88 -4.56
CA ILE A 52 -6.04 6.31 -3.18
C ILE A 52 -6.72 5.16 -2.45
N ILE A 53 -6.11 4.72 -1.36
CA ILE A 53 -6.65 3.68 -0.49
C ILE A 53 -7.08 4.34 0.83
N LYS A 54 -8.33 4.14 1.22
CA LYS A 54 -8.91 4.71 2.46
C LYS A 54 -9.56 3.61 3.29
N ASP A 55 -9.64 3.81 4.61
CA ASP A 55 -10.44 2.96 5.48
C ASP A 55 -11.89 2.91 5.02
N TRP A 56 -12.47 1.72 5.05
CA TRP A 56 -13.89 1.56 4.80
C TRP A 56 -14.67 2.00 6.04
N LYS A 57 -15.06 3.27 6.08
CA LYS A 57 -16.02 3.79 7.04
C LYS A 57 -17.42 3.34 6.61
N LYS A 58 -18.13 2.67 7.52
CA LYS A 58 -19.55 2.31 7.34
C LYS A 58 -20.40 3.57 7.29
#